data_AF-A0A935P585-F1
#
_entry.id   AF-A0A935P585-F1
#
_cell.length_a   1.000
_cell.length_b   1.000
_cell.length_c   1.000
_cell.angle_alpha   90.00
_cell.angle_beta   90.00
_cell.angle_gamma   90.00
#
_symmetry.space_group_name_H-M   'P 1'
#
loop_
_entity.id
_entity.type
_entity.pdbx_description
1 polymer ?
#
loop_
_entity_poly.entity_id
_entity_poly.type
_entity_poly.pdbx_seq_one_letter_code
_entity_poly.pdbx_strand_id
1 'polypeptide(L)'
;MSPAHDYGACRNARPLPEGESTVVAAKRVLERAEAGGSGALVLQRKDSSLVGAILVERGRVCWAVCNDCPRRLSDMLVEESSSLTHAQVSEVVAECRRTHAPLGETLLSRGLVTQEALHRALLHHTCVSLDHLMRAESSAWTWAPHTQHSYSPMLTFSATEVLVGMSQQLDPERSAKAAAVLRATSTPKLRALALQRAAGGRVPIAHLGCEQLELSALIVISRQADELLSVASIADLRMAVLEMDDLSFAAWGQDAVRYVLLCEGKLAFNRLLAHVVALNIS
;
A
#
# COMPACT_ATOMS: atom_id res chain seq x y z
N MET A 1 5.33 -16.10 17.10
CA MET A 1 4.24 -16.65 16.27
C MET A 1 2.97 -15.92 16.65
N SER A 2 2.58 -14.87 15.91
CA SER A 2 1.25 -14.26 16.09
C SER A 2 0.19 -15.20 15.53
N PRO A 3 -0.93 -15.43 16.22
CA PRO A 3 -2.02 -16.21 15.67
C PRO A 3 -2.58 -15.49 14.43
N ALA A 4 -2.79 -16.23 13.34
CA ALA A 4 -3.58 -15.73 12.21
C ALA A 4 -4.99 -15.42 12.73
N HIS A 5 -5.32 -14.14 12.86
CA HIS A 5 -6.64 -13.72 13.28
C HIS A 5 -7.64 -14.04 12.17
N ASP A 6 -8.60 -14.90 12.47
CA ASP A 6 -9.74 -15.22 11.61
C ASP A 6 -10.67 -14.00 11.59
N TYR A 7 -10.47 -13.14 10.59
CA TYR A 7 -11.27 -11.94 10.38
C TYR A 7 -12.65 -12.37 9.90
N GLY A 8 -13.60 -12.44 10.84
CA GLY A 8 -14.97 -12.93 10.61
C GLY A 8 -15.54 -12.47 9.27
N ALA A 9 -15.84 -13.44 8.41
CA ALA A 9 -16.33 -13.20 7.05
C ALA A 9 -17.58 -12.31 7.06
N CYS A 10 -17.56 -11.23 6.26
CA CYS A 10 -18.74 -10.42 5.95
C CYS A 10 -19.84 -11.33 5.40
N ARG A 11 -20.93 -11.49 6.16
CA ARG A 11 -22.03 -12.42 5.84
C ARG A 11 -22.75 -12.13 4.51
N ASN A 12 -22.52 -10.97 3.90
CA ASN A 12 -23.14 -10.52 2.65
C ASN A 12 -22.12 -10.06 1.58
N ALA A 13 -20.87 -10.54 1.62
CA ALA A 13 -19.89 -10.19 0.60
C ALA A 13 -20.26 -10.83 -0.75
N ARG A 14 -20.37 -10.01 -1.80
CA ARG A 14 -20.44 -10.56 -3.17
C ARG A 14 -19.04 -11.06 -3.52
N PRO A 15 -18.92 -12.25 -4.13
CA PRO A 15 -17.64 -12.68 -4.68
C PRO A 15 -17.18 -11.63 -5.71
N LEU A 16 -15.91 -11.24 -5.64
CA LEU A 16 -15.25 -10.52 -6.72
C LEU A 16 -15.44 -11.31 -8.03
N PRO A 17 -15.33 -10.66 -9.21
CA PRO A 17 -15.28 -11.38 -10.49
C PRO A 17 -14.36 -12.59 -10.35
N GLU A 18 -14.77 -13.76 -10.86
CA GLU A 18 -14.06 -15.02 -10.60
C GLU A 18 -12.55 -14.87 -10.85
N GLY A 19 -11.76 -15.11 -9.79
CA GLY A 19 -10.30 -15.05 -9.83
C GLY A 19 -9.68 -13.66 -9.61
N GLU A 20 -10.45 -12.58 -9.49
CA GLU A 20 -9.91 -11.27 -9.15
C GLU A 20 -9.58 -11.17 -7.64
N SER A 21 -8.35 -10.75 -7.34
CA SER A 21 -7.92 -10.47 -5.96
C SER A 21 -8.38 -9.08 -5.50
N THR A 22 -8.71 -8.92 -4.22
CA THR A 22 -9.07 -7.61 -3.63
C THR A 22 -7.98 -6.56 -3.82
N VAL A 23 -6.71 -6.96 -3.92
CA VAL A 23 -5.59 -6.03 -4.18
C VAL A 23 -5.65 -5.45 -5.59
N VAL A 24 -6.09 -6.23 -6.59
CA VAL A 24 -6.23 -5.73 -7.97
C VAL A 24 -7.42 -4.77 -8.08
N ALA A 25 -8.54 -5.10 -7.44
CA ALA A 25 -9.67 -4.20 -7.33
C ALA A 25 -9.27 -2.89 -6.64
N ALA A 26 -8.55 -2.98 -5.51
CA ALA A 26 -8.04 -1.82 -4.78
C ALA A 26 -7.09 -0.98 -5.63
N LYS A 27 -6.19 -1.60 -6.39
CA LYS A 27 -5.28 -0.90 -7.31
C LYS A 27 -6.04 0.00 -8.29
N ARG A 28 -7.09 -0.51 -8.95
CA ARG A 28 -7.92 0.27 -9.89
C ARG A 28 -8.63 1.44 -9.20
N VAL A 29 -9.08 1.24 -7.97
CA VAL A 29 -9.73 2.29 -7.17
C VAL A 29 -8.72 3.35 -6.75
N LEU A 30 -7.52 2.95 -6.34
CA LEU A 30 -6.44 3.85 -5.95
C LEU A 30 -5.87 4.65 -7.13
N GLU A 31 -5.84 4.09 -8.35
CA GLU A 31 -5.50 4.85 -9.57
C GLU A 31 -6.45 6.03 -9.79
N ARG A 32 -7.75 5.80 -9.60
CA ARG A 32 -8.76 6.87 -9.71
C ARG A 32 -8.63 7.91 -8.60
N ALA A 33 -8.29 7.46 -7.40
CA ALA A 33 -8.07 8.31 -6.24
C ALA A 33 -6.85 9.23 -6.43
N GLU A 34 -5.73 8.68 -6.92
CA GLU A 34 -4.50 9.44 -7.18
C GLU A 34 -4.74 10.55 -8.22
N ALA A 35 -5.46 10.25 -9.30
CA ALA A 35 -5.80 11.23 -10.35
C ALA A 35 -6.76 12.35 -9.89
N GLY A 36 -7.49 12.16 -8.78
CA GLY A 36 -8.48 13.12 -8.27
C GLY A 36 -7.88 14.28 -7.46
N GLY A 37 -6.61 14.18 -7.04
CA GLY A 37 -5.95 15.19 -6.21
C GLY A 37 -6.34 15.09 -4.72
N SER A 38 -6.99 16.11 -4.17
CA SER A 38 -7.48 16.14 -2.78
C SER A 38 -9.01 16.03 -2.74
N GLY A 39 -9.52 15.05 -2.01
CA GLY A 39 -10.93 14.69 -2.04
C GLY A 39 -11.22 13.37 -1.33
N ALA A 40 -12.44 12.89 -1.46
CA ALA A 40 -12.85 11.56 -1.01
C ALA A 40 -13.44 10.78 -2.18
N LEU A 41 -13.01 9.54 -2.34
CA LEU A 41 -13.69 8.59 -3.20
C LEU A 41 -14.74 7.85 -2.35
N VAL A 42 -16.01 8.11 -2.61
CA VAL A 42 -17.15 7.66 -1.81
C VAL A 42 -17.79 6.43 -2.47
N LEU A 43 -18.06 5.41 -1.66
CA LEU A 43 -18.78 4.21 -2.09
C LEU A 43 -20.20 4.21 -1.54
N GLN A 44 -21.19 4.16 -2.44
CA GLN A 44 -22.60 4.09 -2.09
C GLN A 44 -23.23 2.78 -2.58
N ARG A 45 -24.25 2.31 -1.86
CA ARG A 45 -25.12 1.22 -2.30
C ARG A 45 -26.13 1.74 -3.32
N LYS A 46 -26.89 0.82 -3.94
CA LYS A 46 -27.97 1.15 -4.89
C LYS A 46 -29.07 2.03 -4.28
N ASP A 47 -29.29 1.93 -2.97
CA ASP A 47 -30.25 2.74 -2.22
C ASP A 47 -29.67 4.10 -1.77
N SER A 48 -28.48 4.47 -2.25
CA SER A 48 -27.72 5.67 -1.87
C SER A 48 -27.22 5.69 -0.42
N SER A 49 -27.34 4.59 0.34
CA SER A 49 -26.70 4.49 1.65
C SER A 49 -25.17 4.45 1.51
N LEU A 50 -24.48 5.16 2.40
CA LEU A 50 -23.02 5.20 2.44
C LEU A 50 -22.48 3.84 2.90
N VAL A 51 -21.63 3.22 2.08
CA VAL A 51 -20.83 2.04 2.48
C VAL A 51 -19.56 2.51 3.18
N GLY A 52 -18.90 3.51 2.62
CA GLY A 52 -17.68 4.08 3.16
C GLY A 52 -16.98 5.00 2.17
N ALA A 53 -15.73 5.36 2.47
CA ALA A 53 -14.97 6.29 1.66
C ALA A 53 -13.47 6.06 1.79
N ILE A 54 -12.72 6.53 0.79
CA ILE A 54 -11.27 6.63 0.80
C ILE A 54 -10.95 8.12 0.76
N LEU A 55 -10.33 8.64 1.80
CA LEU A 55 -9.90 10.03 1.84
C LEU A 55 -8.49 10.16 1.26
N VAL A 56 -8.32 11.16 0.40
CA VAL A 56 -7.10 11.38 -0.38
C VAL A 56 -6.67 12.83 -0.22
N GLU A 57 -5.37 13.05 -0.08
CA GLU A 57 -4.73 14.36 -0.06
C GLU A 57 -3.55 14.35 -1.01
N ARG A 58 -3.58 15.21 -2.04
CA ARG A 58 -2.51 15.32 -3.04
C ARG A 58 -2.09 13.96 -3.62
N GLY A 59 -3.08 13.13 -3.97
CA GLY A 59 -2.88 11.80 -4.52
C GLY A 59 -2.46 10.71 -3.51
N ARG A 60 -2.25 11.06 -2.24
CA ARG A 60 -1.91 10.10 -1.17
C ARG A 60 -3.15 9.72 -0.36
N VAL A 61 -3.23 8.46 0.06
CA VAL A 61 -4.33 7.94 0.87
C VAL A 61 -4.15 8.41 2.31
N CYS A 62 -5.08 9.20 2.83
CA CYS A 62 -5.06 9.59 4.25
C CYS A 62 -5.56 8.42 5.11
N TRP A 63 -6.74 7.92 4.80
CA TRP A 63 -7.35 6.77 5.45
C TRP A 63 -8.52 6.26 4.60
N ALA A 64 -8.89 5.01 4.84
CA ALA A 64 -10.14 4.45 4.35
C ALA A 64 -11.07 4.14 5.54
N VAL A 65 -12.36 4.22 5.30
CA VAL A 65 -13.41 3.85 6.25
C VAL A 65 -14.46 3.02 5.55
N CYS A 66 -14.86 1.93 6.20
CA CYS A 66 -16.00 1.12 5.82
C CYS A 66 -16.95 1.01 7.01
N ASN A 67 -18.23 1.31 6.80
CA ASN A 67 -19.24 1.28 7.86
C ASN A 67 -19.48 -0.14 8.38
N ASP A 68 -19.22 -1.15 7.55
CA ASP A 68 -19.36 -2.57 7.89
C ASP A 68 -18.01 -3.19 8.36
N CYS A 69 -16.98 -2.38 8.62
CA CYS A 69 -15.68 -2.89 9.10
C CYS A 69 -15.82 -3.45 10.53
N PRO A 70 -15.46 -4.72 10.77
CA PRO A 70 -15.63 -5.36 12.08
C PRO A 70 -14.64 -4.83 13.13
N ARG A 71 -13.47 -4.35 12.71
CA ARG A 71 -12.42 -3.86 13.61
C ARG A 71 -12.33 -2.35 13.58
N ARG A 72 -12.29 -1.73 14.76
CA ARG A 72 -12.19 -0.29 14.90
C ARG A 72 -10.72 0.12 14.95
N LEU A 73 -10.42 1.35 14.51
CA LEU A 73 -9.09 1.94 14.66
C LEU A 73 -8.60 1.93 16.13
N SER A 74 -9.51 2.11 17.09
CA SER A 74 -9.18 2.05 18.52
C SER A 74 -8.55 0.73 18.93
N ASP A 75 -9.00 -0.37 18.33
CA ASP A 75 -8.54 -1.72 18.68
C ASP A 75 -7.13 -1.92 18.12
N MET A 76 -6.90 -1.50 16.89
CA MET A 76 -5.59 -1.55 16.24
C MET A 76 -4.56 -0.64 16.93
N LEU A 77 -4.97 0.53 17.42
CA LEU A 77 -4.08 1.43 18.17
C LEU A 77 -3.60 0.81 19.49
N VAL A 78 -4.49 0.11 20.20
CA VAL A 78 -4.16 -0.59 21.45
C VAL A 78 -3.26 -1.79 21.18
N GLU A 79 -3.49 -2.53 20.09
CA GLU A 79 -2.61 -3.65 19.71
C GLU A 79 -1.21 -3.21 19.30
N GLU A 80 -1.08 -2.08 18.60
CA GLU A 80 0.21 -1.55 18.13
C GLU A 80 0.99 -0.80 19.23
N SER A 81 0.35 -0.47 20.36
CA SER A 81 0.96 0.28 21.46
C SER A 81 0.76 -0.42 22.80
N SER A 82 1.83 -0.98 23.36
CA SER A 82 1.79 -1.74 24.61
C SER A 82 1.34 -0.95 25.84
N SER A 83 1.41 0.38 25.79
CA SER A 83 1.04 1.29 26.89
C SER A 83 -0.34 1.95 26.72
N LEU A 84 -0.99 1.78 25.57
CA LEU A 84 -2.24 2.46 25.25
C LEU A 84 -3.44 1.60 25.65
N THR A 85 -4.41 2.19 26.34
CA THR A 85 -5.66 1.53 26.71
C THR A 85 -6.85 2.09 25.92
N HIS A 86 -7.92 1.30 25.79
CA HIS A 86 -9.16 1.77 25.18
C HIS A 86 -9.77 2.99 25.88
N ALA A 87 -9.62 3.07 27.21
CA ALA A 87 -10.11 4.22 27.99
C ALA A 87 -9.41 5.51 27.57
N GLN A 88 -8.08 5.48 27.43
CA GLN A 88 -7.29 6.62 26.96
C GLN A 88 -7.65 7.01 25.52
N VAL A 89 -7.83 6.02 24.62
CA VAL A 89 -8.27 6.31 23.23
C VAL A 89 -9.64 6.99 23.23
N SER A 90 -10.59 6.47 24.01
CA SER A 90 -11.94 7.04 24.12
C SER A 90 -11.92 8.48 24.64
N GLU A 91 -11.11 8.75 25.66
CA GLU A 91 -10.91 10.10 26.22
C GLU A 91 -10.37 11.07 25.16
N VAL A 92 -9.31 10.67 24.44
CA VAL A 92 -8.73 11.51 23.38
C VAL A 92 -9.73 11.74 22.24
N VAL A 93 -10.50 10.72 21.85
CA VAL A 93 -11.55 10.86 20.82
C VAL A 93 -12.64 11.83 21.28
N ALA A 94 -13.10 11.74 22.52
CA ALA A 94 -14.10 12.64 23.08
C ALA A 94 -13.59 14.10 23.08
N GLU A 95 -12.32 14.31 23.41
CA GLU A 95 -11.69 15.62 23.34
C GLU A 95 -11.57 16.14 21.92
N CYS A 96 -11.05 15.34 20.98
CA CYS A 96 -10.90 15.72 19.58
C CYS A 96 -12.25 16.12 18.96
N ARG A 97 -13.34 15.45 19.34
CA ARG A 97 -14.70 15.83 18.93
C ARG A 97 -15.12 17.20 19.48
N ARG A 98 -14.73 17.52 20.70
CA ARG A 98 -15.05 18.80 21.35
C ARG A 98 -14.20 19.96 20.81
N THR A 99 -12.94 19.70 20.49
CA THR A 99 -11.97 20.73 20.09
C THR A 99 -11.74 20.83 18.59
N HIS A 100 -12.30 19.90 17.81
CA HIS A 100 -11.99 19.69 16.40
C HIS A 100 -10.49 19.47 16.14
N ALA A 101 -9.73 19.02 17.15
CA ALA A 101 -8.33 18.65 16.99
C ALA A 101 -8.20 17.31 16.24
N PRO A 102 -7.15 17.13 15.42
CA PRO A 102 -6.95 15.88 14.71
C PRO A 102 -6.41 14.79 15.66
N LEU A 103 -6.99 13.58 15.54
CA LEU A 103 -6.78 12.50 16.49
C LEU A 103 -5.32 12.02 16.55
N GLY A 104 -4.67 11.85 15.39
CA GLY A 104 -3.31 11.33 15.30
C GLY A 104 -2.28 12.23 15.99
N GLU A 105 -2.33 13.53 15.69
CA GLU A 105 -1.46 14.55 16.29
C GLU A 105 -1.73 14.70 17.80
N THR A 106 -2.99 14.55 18.22
CA THR A 106 -3.34 14.59 19.65
C THR A 106 -2.76 13.37 20.39
N LEU A 107 -2.81 12.17 19.80
CA LEU A 107 -2.19 10.98 20.38
C LEU A 107 -0.66 11.10 20.48
N LEU A 108 -0.01 11.64 19.43
CA LEU A 108 1.44 11.84 19.40
C LEU A 108 1.90 12.91 20.40
N SER A 109 1.24 14.06 20.42
CA SER A 109 1.60 15.18 21.32
C SER A 109 1.48 14.81 22.79
N ARG A 110 0.59 13.86 23.12
CA ARG A 110 0.45 13.31 24.49
C ARG A 110 1.42 12.17 24.80
N GLY A 111 2.25 11.75 23.85
CA GLY A 111 3.14 10.60 24.02
C GLY A 111 2.41 9.28 24.25
N LEU A 112 1.15 9.17 23.84
CA LEU A 112 0.33 7.96 24.02
C LEU A 112 0.65 6.87 22.98
N VAL A 113 1.21 7.28 21.84
CA VAL A 113 1.70 6.41 20.77
C VAL A 113 2.99 6.98 20.20
N THR A 114 3.84 6.11 19.64
CA THR A 114 4.93 6.55 18.77
C THR A 114 4.40 6.82 17.36
N GLN A 115 5.13 7.61 16.58
CA GLN A 115 4.80 7.84 15.18
C GLN A 115 4.73 6.52 14.39
N GLU A 116 5.68 5.62 14.63
CA GLU A 116 5.73 4.33 13.95
C GLU A 116 4.52 3.45 14.28
N ALA A 117 4.12 3.37 15.55
CA ALA A 117 2.95 2.61 15.98
C ALA A 117 1.65 3.20 15.40
N LEU A 118 1.50 4.52 15.43
CA LEU A 118 0.34 5.20 14.83
C LEU A 118 0.27 4.95 13.32
N HIS A 119 1.40 5.04 12.63
CA HIS A 119 1.50 4.82 11.19
C HIS A 119 1.11 3.38 10.82
N ARG A 120 1.62 2.37 11.54
CA ARG A 120 1.24 0.96 11.33
C ARG A 120 -0.24 0.71 11.62
N ALA A 121 -0.78 1.25 12.71
CA ALA A 121 -2.20 1.10 13.06
C ALA A 121 -3.13 1.71 11.98
N LEU A 122 -2.80 2.91 11.50
CA LEU A 122 -3.56 3.59 10.46
C LEU A 122 -3.48 2.87 9.10
N LEU A 123 -2.29 2.38 8.73
CA LEU A 123 -2.11 1.60 7.50
C LEU A 123 -2.91 0.29 7.59
N HIS A 124 -2.81 -0.44 8.71
CA HIS A 124 -3.58 -1.66 8.96
C HIS A 124 -5.08 -1.40 8.83
N HIS A 125 -5.60 -0.37 9.51
CA HIS A 125 -7.00 0.01 9.44
C HIS A 125 -7.44 0.35 8.01
N THR A 126 -6.61 1.08 7.28
CA THR A 126 -6.86 1.46 5.89
C THR A 126 -6.94 0.22 4.99
N CYS A 127 -6.00 -0.71 5.10
CA CYS A 127 -5.99 -1.95 4.33
C CYS A 127 -7.21 -2.83 4.62
N VAL A 128 -7.58 -2.99 5.91
CA VAL A 128 -8.77 -3.75 6.29
C VAL A 128 -10.04 -3.09 5.75
N SER A 129 -10.16 -1.77 5.91
CA SER A 129 -11.31 -1.02 5.39
C SER A 129 -11.42 -1.13 3.87
N LEU A 130 -10.30 -1.06 3.16
CA LEU A 130 -10.27 -1.25 1.71
C LEU A 130 -10.67 -2.65 1.28
N ASP A 131 -10.17 -3.71 1.94
CA ASP A 131 -10.58 -5.08 1.64
C ASP A 131 -12.10 -5.24 1.77
N HIS A 132 -12.69 -4.66 2.82
CA HIS A 132 -14.15 -4.67 3.01
C HIS A 132 -14.88 -3.85 1.94
N LEU A 133 -14.37 -2.66 1.59
CA LEU A 133 -14.95 -1.83 0.52
C LEU A 133 -14.90 -2.55 -0.85
N MET A 134 -13.84 -3.32 -1.13
CA MET A 134 -13.73 -4.06 -2.39
C MET A 134 -14.71 -5.24 -2.46
N ARG A 135 -15.11 -5.80 -1.32
CA ARG A 135 -16.08 -6.91 -1.23
C ARG A 135 -17.53 -6.45 -1.09
N ALA A 136 -17.75 -5.17 -0.82
CA ALA A 136 -19.08 -4.63 -0.61
C ALA A 136 -19.89 -4.59 -1.91
N GLU A 137 -21.14 -5.03 -1.84
CA GLU A 137 -22.11 -4.82 -2.92
C GLU A 137 -22.36 -3.32 -3.10
N SER A 138 -21.92 -2.78 -4.24
CA SER A 138 -21.97 -1.35 -4.49
C SER A 138 -22.30 -1.05 -5.96
N SER A 139 -22.84 0.13 -6.18
CA SER A 139 -23.30 0.59 -7.51
C SER A 139 -22.22 1.39 -8.23
N ALA A 140 -21.54 2.31 -7.54
CA ALA A 140 -20.47 3.12 -8.12
C ALA A 140 -19.62 3.83 -7.04
N TRP A 141 -18.37 4.11 -7.40
CA TRP A 141 -17.50 5.05 -6.70
C TRP A 141 -17.66 6.45 -7.28
N THR A 142 -17.93 7.43 -6.42
CA THR A 142 -18.06 8.85 -6.78
C THR A 142 -16.95 9.67 -6.13
N TRP A 143 -16.41 10.66 -6.85
CA TRP A 143 -15.40 11.56 -6.31
C TRP A 143 -16.08 12.79 -5.70
N ALA A 144 -15.70 13.14 -4.47
CA ALA A 144 -16.14 14.32 -3.75
C ALA A 144 -14.91 15.18 -3.39
N PRO A 145 -14.63 16.29 -4.11
CA PRO A 145 -13.48 17.14 -3.81
C PRO A 145 -13.67 17.83 -2.45
N HIS A 146 -12.57 18.09 -1.74
CA HIS A 146 -12.57 18.94 -0.55
C HIS A 146 -11.42 19.96 -0.62
N THR A 147 -11.61 21.13 -0.02
CA THR A 147 -10.66 22.26 -0.12
C THR A 147 -10.18 22.78 1.22
N GLN A 148 -10.71 22.27 2.33
CA GLN A 148 -10.59 22.92 3.64
C GLN A 148 -9.61 22.24 4.61
N HIS A 149 -9.19 21.01 4.35
CA HIS A 149 -8.38 20.25 5.31
C HIS A 149 -7.14 19.68 4.62
N SER A 150 -5.96 20.11 5.06
CA SER A 150 -4.70 19.46 4.70
C SER A 150 -4.33 18.48 5.80
N TYR A 151 -4.19 17.20 5.46
CA TYR A 151 -3.65 16.20 6.38
C TYR A 151 -2.13 16.28 6.44
N SER A 152 -1.55 15.97 7.60
CA SER A 152 -0.10 15.85 7.73
C SER A 152 0.41 14.75 6.79
N PRO A 153 1.40 15.02 5.92
CA PRO A 153 1.98 13.99 5.04
C PRO A 153 2.45 12.74 5.78
N MET A 154 2.83 12.89 7.05
CA MET A 154 3.28 11.79 7.93
C MET A 154 2.17 10.80 8.30
N LEU A 155 0.91 11.18 8.11
CA LEU A 155 -0.29 10.37 8.34
C LEU A 155 -0.99 10.03 7.02
N THR A 156 -0.24 10.05 5.91
CA THR A 156 -0.74 9.68 4.57
C THR A 156 0.15 8.64 3.92
N PHE A 157 -0.46 7.72 3.19
CA PHE A 157 0.17 6.58 2.57
C PHE A 157 0.24 6.74 1.06
N SER A 158 1.31 6.25 0.46
CA SER A 158 1.31 6.08 -1.01
C SER A 158 0.38 4.94 -1.41
N ALA A 159 -0.11 4.95 -2.65
CA ALA A 159 -0.89 3.82 -3.14
C ALA A 159 -0.07 2.51 -3.11
N THR A 160 1.23 2.59 -3.42
CA THR A 160 2.16 1.45 -3.34
C THR A 160 2.20 0.83 -1.94
N GLU A 161 2.32 1.67 -0.91
CA GLU A 161 2.35 1.26 0.49
C GLU A 161 1.05 0.61 0.95
N VAL A 162 -0.09 1.18 0.55
CA VAL A 162 -1.41 0.58 0.82
C VAL A 162 -1.54 -0.79 0.14
N LEU A 163 -1.16 -0.90 -1.14
CA LEU A 163 -1.22 -2.18 -1.87
C LEU A 163 -0.32 -3.25 -1.25
N VAL A 164 0.90 -2.89 -0.84
CA VAL A 164 1.80 -3.81 -0.12
C VAL A 164 1.20 -4.20 1.23
N GLY A 165 0.62 -3.27 1.98
CA GLY A 165 -0.07 -3.56 3.23
C GLY A 165 -1.23 -4.54 3.04
N MET A 166 -2.02 -4.39 1.98
CA MET A 166 -3.08 -5.34 1.63
C MET A 166 -2.51 -6.71 1.24
N SER A 167 -1.46 -6.76 0.42
CA SER A 167 -0.80 -8.01 0.05
C SER A 167 -0.20 -8.74 1.25
N GLN A 168 0.37 -8.03 2.21
CA GLN A 168 0.87 -8.60 3.46
C GLN A 168 -0.24 -9.24 4.30
N GLN A 169 -1.46 -8.69 4.29
CA GLN A 169 -2.60 -9.28 4.99
C GLN A 169 -3.09 -10.57 4.31
N LEU A 170 -3.05 -10.63 2.98
CA LEU A 170 -3.52 -11.78 2.22
C LEU A 170 -2.51 -12.94 2.16
N ASP A 171 -1.22 -12.63 1.99
CA ASP A 171 -0.13 -13.62 1.95
C ASP A 171 1.09 -13.09 2.74
N PRO A 172 1.05 -13.19 4.08
CA PRO A 172 2.10 -12.66 4.96
C PRO A 172 3.45 -13.32 4.71
N GLU A 173 3.45 -14.65 4.48
CA GLU A 173 4.68 -15.42 4.30
C GLU A 173 5.42 -15.01 3.03
N ARG A 174 4.71 -14.96 1.89
CA ARG A 174 5.31 -14.55 0.62
C ARG A 174 5.80 -13.10 0.68
N SER A 175 5.01 -12.20 1.27
CA SER A 175 5.36 -10.80 1.41
C SER A 175 6.60 -10.62 2.29
N ALA A 176 6.71 -11.36 3.40
CA ALA A 176 7.88 -11.36 4.27
C ALA A 176 9.13 -11.91 3.57
N LYS A 177 9.00 -13.02 2.83
CA LYS A 177 10.09 -13.60 2.03
C LYS A 177 10.57 -12.62 0.96
N ALA A 178 9.64 -12.01 0.23
CA ALA A 178 9.96 -11.00 -0.79
C ALA A 178 10.68 -9.79 -0.18
N ALA A 179 10.20 -9.28 0.97
CA ALA A 179 10.86 -8.20 1.69
C ALA A 179 12.28 -8.57 2.16
N ALA A 180 12.51 -9.83 2.57
CA ALA A 180 13.83 -10.30 2.93
C ALA A 180 14.79 -10.31 1.73
N VAL A 181 14.32 -10.76 0.55
CA VAL A 181 15.10 -10.71 -0.70
C VAL A 181 15.43 -9.27 -1.07
N LEU A 182 14.46 -8.34 -0.99
CA LEU A 182 14.72 -6.92 -1.26
C LEU A 182 15.78 -6.34 -0.31
N ARG A 183 15.73 -6.67 0.99
CA ARG A 183 16.73 -6.19 1.96
C ARG A 183 18.12 -6.76 1.72
N ALA A 184 18.21 -8.03 1.31
CA ALA A 184 19.49 -8.67 1.00
C ALA A 184 20.11 -8.15 -0.31
N THR A 185 19.28 -7.68 -1.25
CA THR A 185 19.72 -7.27 -2.58
C THR A 185 19.75 -5.76 -2.79
N SER A 186 19.20 -4.94 -1.89
CA SER A 186 19.21 -3.49 -2.02
C SER A 186 20.32 -2.83 -1.19
N THR A 187 20.71 -1.62 -1.58
CA THR A 187 21.55 -0.73 -0.76
C THR A 187 20.72 0.49 -0.36
N PRO A 188 21.12 1.27 0.66
CA PRO A 188 20.37 2.47 1.09
C PRO A 188 20.13 3.52 -0.01
N LYS A 189 20.87 3.46 -1.12
CA LYS A 189 20.74 4.37 -2.27
C LYS A 189 19.80 3.85 -3.36
N LEU A 190 19.34 2.61 -3.26
CA LEU A 190 18.45 1.98 -4.22
C LEU A 190 17.06 1.86 -3.61
N ARG A 191 16.06 2.13 -4.43
CA ARG A 191 14.68 1.76 -4.11
C ARG A 191 14.39 0.40 -4.69
N ALA A 192 13.49 -0.35 -4.09
CA ALA A 192 13.24 -1.73 -4.50
C ALA A 192 11.76 -2.11 -4.40
N LEU A 193 11.30 -2.97 -5.30
CA LEU A 193 9.94 -3.48 -5.38
C LEU A 193 9.93 -4.98 -5.62
N ALA A 194 9.00 -5.67 -4.98
CA ALA A 194 8.66 -7.05 -5.31
C ALA A 194 7.22 -7.10 -5.81
N LEU A 195 7.01 -7.74 -6.96
CA LEU A 195 5.77 -7.74 -7.72
C LEU A 195 5.29 -9.18 -7.93
N GLN A 196 4.05 -9.46 -7.57
CA GLN A 196 3.40 -10.75 -7.82
C GLN A 196 2.43 -10.64 -9.00
N ARG A 197 2.30 -11.70 -9.80
CA ARG A 197 1.26 -11.79 -10.84
C ARG A 197 -0.09 -12.07 -10.19
N ALA A 198 -1.10 -11.29 -10.56
CA ALA A 198 -2.50 -11.48 -10.20
C ALA A 198 -3.38 -11.41 -11.46
N ALA A 199 -4.63 -11.84 -11.37
CA ALA A 199 -5.61 -11.63 -12.42
C ALA A 199 -5.82 -10.12 -12.60
N GLY A 200 -5.42 -9.56 -13.75
CA GLY A 200 -5.49 -8.11 -14.01
C GLY A 200 -4.17 -7.35 -13.90
N GLY A 201 -3.03 -8.02 -13.61
CA GLY A 201 -1.70 -7.43 -13.73
C GLY A 201 -0.72 -7.83 -12.63
N ARG A 202 0.28 -6.99 -12.41
CA ARG A 202 1.23 -7.13 -11.30
C ARG A 202 0.77 -6.27 -10.11
N VAL A 203 0.88 -6.82 -8.91
CA VAL A 203 0.63 -6.10 -7.64
C VAL A 203 1.88 -6.10 -6.78
N PRO A 204 2.20 -5.00 -6.08
CA PRO A 204 3.35 -4.95 -5.19
C PRO A 204 3.06 -5.74 -3.91
N ILE A 205 4.01 -6.59 -3.51
CA ILE A 205 3.93 -7.41 -2.30
C ILE A 205 5.00 -7.04 -1.25
N ALA A 206 6.01 -6.28 -1.67
CA ALA A 206 6.98 -5.65 -0.78
C ALA A 206 7.63 -4.45 -1.48
N HIS A 207 8.10 -3.48 -0.71
CA HIS A 207 8.88 -2.35 -1.22
C HIS A 207 9.96 -1.92 -0.23
N LEU A 208 10.96 -1.16 -0.71
CA LEU A 208 11.95 -0.44 0.08
C LEU A 208 12.17 0.94 -0.56
N GLY A 209 11.87 2.02 0.15
CA GLY A 209 12.15 3.39 -0.31
C GLY A 209 11.25 3.87 -1.47
N CYS A 210 10.10 3.22 -1.70
CA CYS A 210 9.17 3.53 -2.80
C CYS A 210 7.95 4.33 -2.34
N GLU A 211 8.01 4.97 -1.18
CA GLU A 211 6.88 5.69 -0.56
C GLU A 211 6.50 6.96 -1.34
N GLN A 212 7.35 7.40 -2.27
CA GLN A 212 7.12 8.53 -3.18
C GLN A 212 6.83 8.09 -4.61
N LEU A 213 6.83 6.79 -4.89
CA LEU A 213 6.57 6.28 -6.24
C LEU A 213 5.05 6.32 -6.51
N GLU A 214 4.67 7.13 -7.49
CA GLU A 214 3.29 7.20 -7.99
C GLU A 214 2.82 5.85 -8.54
N LEU A 215 1.53 5.58 -8.44
CA LEU A 215 0.96 4.32 -8.93
C LEU A 215 1.09 4.20 -10.45
N SER A 216 0.98 5.32 -11.17
CA SER A 216 1.22 5.40 -12.62
C SER A 216 2.64 4.90 -12.99
N ALA A 217 3.66 5.35 -12.27
CA ALA A 217 5.04 4.93 -12.45
C ALA A 217 5.23 3.45 -12.11
N LEU A 218 4.60 2.95 -11.04
CA LEU A 218 4.62 1.53 -10.68
C LEU A 218 4.07 0.65 -11.82
N ILE A 219 2.98 1.07 -12.47
CA ILE A 219 2.39 0.34 -13.60
C ILE A 219 3.37 0.28 -14.76
N VAL A 220 3.98 1.40 -15.13
CA VAL A 220 4.95 1.48 -16.23
C VAL A 220 6.16 0.59 -15.93
N ILE A 221 6.75 0.71 -14.73
CA ILE A 221 7.88 -0.10 -14.28
C ILE A 221 7.53 -1.58 -14.31
N SER A 222 6.34 -1.97 -13.84
CA SER A 222 5.93 -3.38 -13.80
C SER A 222 5.84 -4.00 -15.20
N ARG A 223 5.30 -3.25 -16.18
CA ARG A 223 5.22 -3.68 -17.58
C ARG A 223 6.61 -3.80 -18.20
N GLN A 224 7.45 -2.78 -18.02
CA GLN A 224 8.80 -2.73 -18.56
C GLN A 224 9.69 -3.82 -17.96
N ALA A 225 9.52 -4.16 -16.68
CA ALA A 225 10.20 -5.29 -16.06
C ALA A 225 9.77 -6.64 -16.67
N ASP A 226 8.49 -6.85 -16.98
CA ASP A 226 8.04 -8.08 -17.64
C ASP A 226 8.56 -8.18 -19.09
N GLU A 227 8.57 -7.09 -19.84
CA GLU A 227 9.15 -7.02 -21.20
C GLU A 227 10.66 -7.33 -21.16
N LEU A 228 11.40 -6.66 -20.28
CA LEU A 228 12.84 -6.84 -20.09
C LEU A 228 13.18 -8.29 -19.74
N LEU A 229 12.43 -8.92 -18.83
CA LEU A 229 12.65 -10.31 -18.44
C LEU A 229 12.24 -11.31 -19.51
N SER A 230 11.26 -10.97 -20.35
CA SER A 230 10.93 -11.77 -21.53
C SER A 230 12.12 -11.81 -22.49
N VAL A 231 12.74 -10.67 -22.79
CA VAL A 231 13.94 -10.62 -23.64
C VAL A 231 15.13 -11.32 -22.98
N ALA A 232 15.38 -11.08 -21.69
CA ALA A 232 16.47 -11.71 -20.94
C ALA A 232 16.39 -13.25 -20.98
N SER A 233 15.18 -13.81 -20.89
CA SER A 233 14.97 -15.27 -20.94
C SER A 233 15.35 -15.91 -22.29
N ILE A 234 15.27 -15.16 -23.39
CA ILE A 234 15.72 -15.64 -24.72
C ILE A 234 17.25 -15.79 -24.75
N ALA A 235 17.95 -14.95 -23.99
CA ALA A 235 19.41 -14.95 -23.86
C ALA A 235 19.93 -15.73 -22.63
N ASP A 236 19.07 -16.49 -21.93
CA ASP A 236 19.39 -17.21 -20.69
C ASP A 236 20.02 -16.32 -19.59
N LEU A 237 19.58 -15.05 -19.53
CA LEU A 237 20.03 -14.09 -18.53
C LEU A 237 19.10 -14.10 -17.31
N ARG A 238 19.69 -14.23 -16.11
CA ARG A 238 18.95 -14.21 -14.83
C ARG A 238 18.42 -12.83 -14.45
N MET A 239 19.15 -11.79 -14.84
CA MET A 239 18.86 -10.41 -14.51
C MET A 239 19.17 -9.54 -15.72
N ALA A 240 18.42 -8.46 -15.88
CA ALA A 240 18.64 -7.47 -16.92
C ALA A 240 18.44 -6.06 -16.37
N VAL A 241 19.08 -5.10 -17.02
CA VAL A 241 19.07 -3.68 -16.66
C VAL A 241 18.55 -2.87 -17.83
N LEU A 242 17.70 -1.89 -17.56
CA LEU A 242 17.14 -0.96 -18.54
C LEU A 242 17.30 0.48 -18.04
N GLU A 243 17.58 1.39 -18.96
CA GLU A 243 17.55 2.84 -18.75
C GLU A 243 16.28 3.42 -19.40
N MET A 244 15.55 4.24 -18.65
CA MET A 244 14.31 4.90 -19.05
C MET A 244 14.35 6.36 -18.57
N ASP A 245 14.62 7.29 -19.48
CA ASP A 245 14.76 8.72 -19.17
C ASP A 245 15.76 8.93 -18.00
N ASP A 246 15.33 9.54 -16.89
CA ASP A 246 16.16 9.79 -15.69
C ASP A 246 16.17 8.62 -14.68
N LEU A 247 15.51 7.51 -15.00
CA LEU A 247 15.36 6.33 -14.16
C LEU A 247 16.05 5.13 -14.80
N SER A 248 16.91 4.44 -14.06
CA SER A 248 17.38 3.11 -14.45
C SER A 248 16.82 2.07 -13.51
N PHE A 249 16.47 0.90 -14.05
CA PHE A 249 16.02 -0.21 -13.22
C PHE A 249 16.61 -1.55 -13.67
N ALA A 250 16.72 -2.46 -12.72
CA ALA A 250 17.16 -3.83 -12.92
C ALA A 250 16.07 -4.76 -12.46
N ALA A 251 15.81 -5.81 -13.23
CA ALA A 251 14.76 -6.77 -12.93
C ALA A 251 15.30 -8.20 -12.97
N TRP A 252 14.78 -9.04 -12.07
CA TRP A 252 14.96 -10.50 -12.07
C TRP A 252 13.69 -11.21 -11.59
N GLY A 253 13.63 -12.52 -11.82
CA GLY A 253 12.54 -13.39 -11.37
C GLY A 253 13.00 -14.45 -10.38
N GLN A 254 12.23 -14.67 -9.32
CA GLN A 254 12.40 -15.80 -8.40
C GLN A 254 11.05 -16.17 -7.78
N ASP A 255 10.72 -17.46 -7.73
CA ASP A 255 9.50 -17.99 -7.07
C ASP A 255 8.19 -17.29 -7.50
N ALA A 256 8.03 -17.06 -8.82
CA ALA A 256 6.91 -16.33 -9.43
C ALA A 256 6.79 -14.84 -9.03
N VAL A 257 7.73 -14.31 -8.26
CA VAL A 257 7.88 -12.89 -7.93
C VAL A 257 8.86 -12.24 -8.89
N ARG A 258 8.55 -11.03 -9.33
CA ARG A 258 9.50 -10.15 -10.03
C ARG A 258 10.05 -9.16 -9.04
N TYR A 259 11.36 -9.02 -9.03
CA TYR A 259 12.04 -8.04 -8.20
C TYR A 259 12.59 -6.96 -9.09
N VAL A 260 12.46 -5.72 -8.65
CA VAL A 260 12.92 -4.54 -9.37
C VAL A 260 13.73 -3.66 -8.43
N LEU A 261 14.96 -3.33 -8.84
CA LEU A 261 15.77 -2.29 -8.21
C LEU A 261 15.69 -1.03 -9.06
N LEU A 262 15.51 0.12 -8.42
CA LEU A 262 15.37 1.43 -9.04
C LEU A 262 16.52 2.34 -8.60
N CYS A 263 17.11 3.04 -9.56
CA CYS A 263 18.12 4.06 -9.31
C CYS A 263 17.81 5.31 -10.16
N GLU A 264 17.93 6.49 -9.58
CA GLU A 264 17.68 7.77 -10.26
C GLU A 264 18.96 8.57 -10.45
N GLY A 265 18.96 9.39 -11.51
CA GLY A 265 19.95 10.44 -11.75
C GLY A 265 21.10 10.04 -12.67
N LYS A 266 21.97 11.01 -12.96
CA LYS A 266 23.14 10.84 -13.82
C LYS A 266 24.02 9.72 -13.24
N LEU A 267 24.31 8.68 -14.01
CA LEU A 267 24.99 7.43 -13.57
C LEU A 267 24.11 6.40 -12.82
N ALA A 268 22.78 6.51 -12.87
CA ALA A 268 21.89 5.47 -12.34
C ALA A 268 22.18 4.10 -12.97
N PHE A 269 22.28 4.04 -14.30
CA PHE A 269 22.57 2.81 -15.04
C PHE A 269 23.89 2.16 -14.60
N ASN A 270 24.99 2.93 -14.58
CA ASN A 270 26.30 2.40 -14.20
C ASN A 270 26.34 1.88 -12.76
N ARG A 271 25.70 2.61 -11.81
CA ARG A 271 25.59 2.18 -10.42
C ARG A 271 24.81 0.88 -10.31
N LEU A 272 23.70 0.79 -11.04
CA LEU A 272 22.84 -0.36 -11.01
C LEU A 272 23.49 -1.58 -11.67
N LEU A 273 24.14 -1.40 -12.82
CA LEU A 273 24.91 -2.45 -13.48
C LEU A 273 26.02 -3.00 -12.59
N ALA A 274 26.81 -2.12 -11.96
CA ALA A 274 27.85 -2.54 -11.02
C ALA A 274 27.28 -3.36 -9.85
N HIS A 275 26.12 -2.94 -9.34
CA HIS A 275 25.40 -3.65 -8.28
C HIS A 275 24.89 -5.03 -8.72
N VAL A 276 24.29 -5.11 -9.91
CA VAL A 276 23.82 -6.37 -10.51
C VAL A 276 24.96 -7.35 -10.77
N VAL A 277 26.11 -6.86 -11.24
CA VAL A 277 27.30 -7.69 -11.44
C VAL A 277 27.79 -8.26 -10.11
N ALA A 278 27.81 -7.46 -9.05
CA ALA A 278 28.21 -7.92 -7.72
C ALA A 278 27.29 -9.02 -7.17
N LEU A 279 25.97 -8.93 -7.40
CA LEU A 279 25.00 -9.94 -6.97
C LEU A 279 25.14 -11.29 -7.68
N ASN A 280 25.71 -11.34 -8.90
CA ASN A 280 25.87 -12.58 -9.65
C ASN A 280 27.18 -13.33 -9.34
N ILE A 281 28.10 -12.69 -8.62
CA ILE A 281 29.40 -13.29 -8.23
C ILE A 281 29.28 -14.07 -6.92
N SER A 282 28.25 -13.78 -6.11
CA SER A 282 27.93 -14.40 -4.82
C SER A 282 26.90 -15.51 -4.93
#